data_AF-A0A954R319-F1
#
_entry.id   AF-A0A954R319-F1
#
_cell.length_a   1.000
_cell.length_b   1.000
_cell.length_c   1.000
_cell.angle_alpha   90.00
_cell.angle_beta   90.00
_cell.angle_gamma   90.00
#
_symmetry.space_group_name_H-M   'P 1'
#
loop_
_entity.id
_entity.type
_entity.pdbx_description
1 polymer ?
#
loop_
_entity_poly.entity_id
_entity_poly.type
_entity_poly.pdbx_seq_one_letter_code
_entity_poly.pdbx_strand_id
1 'polypeptide(L)' 'LLQLWESRPRTIVFVTHNIAEAIYLSHRLIVLGKGRVAKTIDNELAWPRRANIRSSLEFAALYGRVSSALAEVSD' A
#
# COMPACT_ATOMS: atom_id res chain seq x y z
N LEU A 1 -2.08 15.13 10.05
CA LEU A 1 -2.86 14.15 9.22
C LEU A 1 -3.16 12.86 10.00
N LEU A 2 -2.15 12.13 10.50
CA LEU A 2 -2.35 10.94 11.35
C LEU A 2 -3.16 11.20 12.64
N GLN A 3 -2.89 12.29 13.37
CA GLN A 3 -3.62 12.63 14.62
C GLN A 3 -5.11 12.96 14.42
N LEU A 4 -5.53 13.45 13.26
CA LEU A 4 -6.95 13.77 12.99
C LEU A 4 -7.77 12.49 12.68
N TRP A 5 -7.09 11.40 12.35
CA TRP A 5 -7.69 10.12 12.01
C TRP A 5 -8.06 9.28 13.22
N GLU A 6 -7.29 9.39 14.31
CA GLU A 6 -7.53 8.63 15.55
C GLU A 6 -8.83 9.02 16.27
N SER A 7 -9.32 10.27 16.08
CA SER A 7 -10.54 10.74 16.75
C SER A 7 -11.85 10.38 16.03
N ARG A 8 -11.78 10.00 14.74
CA ARG A 8 -12.94 9.62 13.91
C ARG A 8 -12.50 8.59 12.85
N PRO A 9 -12.79 7.29 13.02
CA PRO A 9 -12.45 6.29 12.00
C PRO A 9 -13.23 6.63 10.72
N ARG A 10 -12.51 7.11 9.71
CA ARG A 10 -13.04 7.45 8.39
C ARG A 10 -12.38 6.53 7.40
N THR A 11 -13.11 5.92 6.48
CA THR A 11 -12.45 5.20 5.39
C THR A 11 -11.77 6.21 4.45
N ILE A 12 -10.45 6.09 4.26
CA ILE A 12 -9.71 6.86 3.25
C ILE A 12 -9.34 5.93 2.11
N VAL A 13 -9.58 6.40 0.90
CA VAL A 13 -9.01 5.85 -0.33
C VAL A 13 -7.96 6.83 -0.82
N PHE A 14 -6.74 6.33 -1.03
CA PHE A 14 -5.64 7.11 -1.57
C PHE A 14 -5.15 6.45 -2.86
N VAL A 15 -5.00 7.23 -3.92
CA VAL A 15 -4.53 6.78 -5.23
C VAL A 15 -3.18 7.42 -5.49
N THR A 16 -2.15 6.60 -5.73
CA THR A 16 -0.79 7.05 -6.03
C THR A 16 -0.16 6.13 -7.07
N HIS A 17 0.82 6.65 -7.79
CA HIS A 17 1.69 5.88 -8.67
C HIS A 17 2.99 5.44 -7.98
N ASN A 18 3.19 5.82 -6.71
CA ASN A 18 4.36 5.46 -5.93
C ASN A 18 4.08 4.24 -5.04
N ILE A 19 4.76 3.12 -5.34
CA ILE A 19 4.61 1.85 -4.60
C ILE A 19 4.98 2.02 -3.13
N ALA A 20 6.06 2.73 -2.82
CA ALA A 20 6.52 2.90 -1.44
C ALA A 20 5.53 3.72 -0.60
N GLU A 21 4.91 4.74 -1.17
CA GLU A 21 3.83 5.50 -0.51
C GLU A 21 2.58 4.64 -0.32
N ALA A 22 2.17 3.92 -1.37
CA ALA A 22 1.01 3.04 -1.31
C ALA A 22 1.16 2.00 -0.20
N ILE A 23 2.34 1.38 -0.08
CA ILE A 23 2.64 0.45 1.00
C ILE A 23 2.61 1.19 2.34
N TYR A 24 3.33 2.29 2.49
CA TYR A 24 3.46 2.97 3.78
C TYR A 24 2.13 3.52 4.35
N LEU A 25 1.17 3.90 3.50
CA LEU A 25 -0.05 4.56 3.96
C LEU A 25 -1.27 3.64 4.08
N SER A 26 -1.20 2.42 3.55
CA SER A 26 -2.38 1.56 3.41
C SER A 26 -2.46 0.45 4.46
N HIS A 27 -3.69 -0.03 4.69
CA HIS A 27 -3.96 -1.34 5.27
C HIS A 27 -4.25 -2.39 4.19
N ARG A 28 -4.70 -1.93 3.02
CA ARG A 28 -5.02 -2.74 1.84
C ARG A 28 -4.54 -2.02 0.59
N LEU A 29 -3.88 -2.76 -0.28
CA LEU A 29 -3.40 -2.30 -1.57
C LEU A 29 -4.33 -2.82 -2.66
N ILE A 30 -4.75 -1.94 -3.57
CA ILE A 30 -5.58 -2.29 -4.72
C ILE A 30 -4.82 -1.88 -5.98
N VAL A 31 -4.50 -2.85 -6.82
CA VAL A 31 -3.85 -2.62 -8.12
C VAL A 31 -4.93 -2.44 -9.16
N LEU A 32 -4.89 -1.30 -9.87
CA LEU A 32 -5.80 -0.98 -10.95
C LEU A 32 -5.14 -1.24 -12.30
N GLY A 33 -5.89 -1.86 -13.21
CA GLY A 33 -5.47 -2.22 -14.55
C GLY A 33 -6.58 -2.04 -15.56
N LYS A 34 -6.31 -1.32 -16.65
CA LYS A 34 -7.29 -1.08 -17.74
C LYS A 34 -8.67 -0.61 -17.19
N GLY A 35 -8.64 0.25 -16.16
CA GLY A 35 -9.83 0.80 -15.51
C GLY A 35 -10.58 -0.15 -14.55
N ARG A 36 -10.01 -1.31 -14.21
CA ARG A 36 -10.62 -2.32 -13.33
C ARG A 36 -9.68 -2.71 -12.19
N VAL A 37 -10.25 -3.28 -11.13
CA VAL A 37 -9.44 -3.90 -10.06
C VAL A 37 -8.80 -5.16 -10.62
N ALA A 38 -7.47 -5.19 -10.69
CA ALA A 38 -6.72 -6.33 -11.17
C ALA A 38 -6.26 -7.24 -10.02
N LYS A 39 -5.85 -6.65 -8.88
CA LYS A 39 -5.35 -7.40 -7.73
C LYS A 39 -5.66 -6.66 -6.44
N THR A 40 -5.94 -7.41 -5.38
CA THR A 40 -5.99 -6.89 -4.01
C THR A 40 -4.91 -7.58 -3.20
N ILE A 41 -4.13 -6.81 -2.45
CA ILE A 41 -3.02 -7.28 -1.64
C ILE A 41 -3.23 -6.75 -0.22
N ASP A 42 -3.29 -7.65 0.76
CA ASP A 42 -3.32 -7.25 2.16
C ASP A 42 -1.93 -6.78 2.62
N ASN A 43 -1.92 -5.70 3.39
CA ASN A 43 -0.69 -5.09 3.85
C ASN A 43 -0.39 -5.55 5.27
N GLU A 44 0.40 -6.62 5.37
CA GLU A 44 0.69 -7.34 6.62
C GLU A 44 1.67 -6.60 7.55
N LEU A 45 2.19 -5.42 7.14
CA LEU A 45 3.07 -4.64 8.00
C LEU A 45 2.33 -4.10 9.23
N ALA A 46 2.95 -4.23 10.40
CA ALA A 46 2.39 -3.79 11.66
C ALA A 46 2.04 -2.29 11.66
N TRP A 47 0.93 -1.96 12.32
CA TRP A 47 0.50 -0.58 12.58
C TRP A 47 0.76 -0.20 14.05
N PRO A 48 1.20 1.04 14.36
CA PRO A 48 1.52 2.15 13.46
C PRO A 48 2.89 1.98 12.77
N ARG A 49 2.94 2.35 11.49
CA ARG A 49 4.21 2.32 10.74
C ARG A 49 5.13 3.45 11.19
N ARG A 50 6.36 3.09 11.54
CA ARG A 50 7.44 4.03 11.87
C ARG A 50 8.42 4.14 10.70
N ALA A 51 9.22 5.19 10.66
CA ALA A 51 10.14 5.47 9.55
C ALA A 51 11.10 4.30 9.24
N ASN A 52 11.52 3.55 10.26
CA ASN A 52 12.42 2.40 10.13
C ASN A 52 11.80 1.20 9.40
N ILE A 53 10.46 1.14 9.21
CA ILE A 53 9.84 0.02 8.49
C ILE A 53 10.30 -0.04 7.03
N ARG A 54 10.69 1.09 6.43
CA ARG A 54 11.11 1.15 5.01
C ARG A 54 12.41 0.40 4.74
N SER A 55 13.25 0.19 5.76
CA SER A 55 14.47 -0.60 5.67
C SER A 55 14.29 -2.06 6.10
N SER A 56 13.05 -2.48 6.41
CA SER A 56 12.75 -3.85 6.83
C SER A 56 12.66 -4.81 5.65
N LEU A 57 12.91 -6.10 5.91
CA LEU A 57 12.79 -7.15 4.90
C LEU A 57 11.34 -7.35 4.46
N GLU A 58 10.40 -7.22 5.40
CA GLU A 58 8.97 -7.34 5.17
C GLU A 58 8.47 -6.25 4.21
N PHE A 59 8.99 -5.03 4.36
CA PHE A 59 8.69 -3.94 3.42
C PHE A 59 9.25 -4.24 2.02
N ALA A 60 10.50 -4.70 1.93
CA ALA A 60 11.11 -5.06 0.65
C ALA A 60 10.35 -6.20 -0.05
N ALA A 61 9.93 -7.22 0.70
CA ALA A 61 9.14 -8.33 0.18
C ALA A 61 7.78 -7.86 -0.34
N LEU A 62 7.08 -7.01 0.41
CA LEU A 62 5.80 -6.44 -0.02
C LEU A 62 5.98 -5.51 -1.24
N TYR A 63 7.07 -4.74 -1.29
CA TYR A 63 7.42 -3.92 -2.45
C TYR A 63 7.56 -4.77 -3.71
N GLY A 64 8.31 -5.87 -3.64
CA GLY A 64 8.44 -6.81 -4.74
C GLY A 64 7.08 -7.34 -5.22
N ARG A 65 6.23 -7.80 -4.29
CA ARG A 65 4.87 -8.30 -4.60
C ARG A 65 4.02 -7.27 -5.36
N VAL A 66 4.02 -6.02 -4.91
CA VAL A 66 3.25 -4.93 -5.53
C VAL A 66 3.84 -4.56 -6.89
N SER A 67 5.16 -4.48 -7.00
CA SER A 67 5.85 -4.18 -8.26
C SER A 67 5.56 -5.24 -9.33
N SER A 68 5.63 -6.53 -8.98
CA SER A 68 5.27 -7.61 -9.90
C SER A 68 3.81 -7.54 -10.32
N ALA A 69 2.90 -7.26 -9.38
CA ALA A 69 1.48 -7.11 -9.70
C ALA A 69 1.19 -5.93 -10.66
N LEU A 70 1.95 -4.84 -10.57
CA LEU A 70 1.83 -3.72 -11.50
C LEU A 70 2.39 -4.06 -12.88
N ALA A 71 3.51 -4.79 -12.95
CA ALA A 71 4.07 -5.25 -14.21
C ALA A 71 3.11 -6.19 -14.95
N GLU A 72 2.54 -7.19 -14.26
CA GLU A 72 1.54 -8.13 -14.80
C GLU A 72 0.32 -7.43 -15.43
N VAL A 73 0.00 -6.24 -14.96
CA VAL A 73 -1.19 -5.48 -15.35
C VAL A 73 -0.91 -4.47 -16.47
N SER A 74 0.36 -4.10 -16.62
CA SER A 74 0.82 -3.16 -17.65
C SER A 74 1.01 -3.83 -19.01
N ASP A 75 1.11 -5.17 -19.02
CA ASP A 75 1.06 -6.02 -20.22
C ASP A 75 -0.39 -6.19 -20.76
#